data_AF-A0A948C6I8-F1
#
_entry.id   AF-A0A948C6I8-F1
#
_cell.length_a   1.000
_cell.length_b   1.000
_cell.length_c   1.000
_cell.angle_alpha   90.00
_cell.angle_beta   90.00
_cell.angle_gamma   90.00
#
_symmetry.space_group_name_H-M   'P 1'
#
loop_
_entity.id
_entity.type
_entity.pdbx_description
1 polymer ?
#
loop_
_entity_poly.entity_id
_entity_poly.type
_entity_poly.pdbx_seq_one_letter_code
_entity_poly.pdbx_strand_id
1 'polypeptide(L)' 'MTASLFIDNAILNILWSRLFFVKHLFARSIIEMIALWIITMMLIIATWSRSKWSAILLIPYAIWLIIATVLALQVMILN' A
#
# COMPACT_ATOMS: atom_id res chain seq x y z
N MET A 1 8.59 -4.40 16.59
CA MET A 1 8.14 -3.17 15.91
C MET A 1 8.06 -3.35 14.39
N THR A 2 9.14 -3.70 13.68
CA THR A 2 9.09 -3.92 12.21
C THR A 2 8.18 -5.08 11.77
N ALA A 3 8.13 -6.17 12.54
CA ALA A 3 7.25 -7.31 12.24
C ALA A 3 5.76 -6.95 12.29
N SER A 4 5.35 -6.12 13.26
CA SER A 4 3.97 -5.64 13.39
C SER A 4 3.57 -4.80 12.17
N LEU A 5 4.42 -3.86 11.74
CA LEU A 5 4.20 -3.07 10.52
C LEU A 5 4.07 -3.93 9.27
N PHE A 6 4.82 -5.05 9.18
CA PHE A 6 4.71 -6.00 8.09
C PHE A 6 3.37 -6.71 8.06
N ILE A 7 2.86 -7.11 9.24
CA ILE A 7 1.55 -7.73 9.38
C ILE A 7 0.45 -6.73 9.03
N ASP A 8 0.53 -5.50 9.54
CA ASP A 8 -0.42 -4.43 9.23
C ASP A 8 -0.45 -4.15 7.72
N ASN A 9 0.72 -4.07 7.09
CA ASN A 9 0.84 -3.89 5.64
C ASN A 9 0.15 -5.02 4.86
N ALA A 10 0.35 -6.27 5.26
CA ALA A 10 -0.26 -7.43 4.62
C ALA A 10 -1.80 -7.43 4.78
N ILE A 11 -2.30 -7.10 5.98
CA ILE A 11 -3.75 -7.03 6.25
C ILE A 11 -4.40 -5.93 5.39
N LEU A 12 -3.83 -4.73 5.39
CA LEU A 12 -4.31 -3.62 4.56
C LEU A 12 -4.28 -3.96 3.08
N ASN A 13 -3.27 -4.71 2.61
CA ASN A 13 -3.16 -5.12 1.20
C ASN A 13 -4.30 -6.05 0.77
N ILE A 14 -4.60 -7.03 1.62
CA ILE A 14 -5.72 -7.95 1.40
C ILE A 14 -7.06 -7.20 1.46
N LEU A 15 -7.20 -6.27 2.41
CA LEU A 15 -8.43 -5.49 2.57
C LEU A 15 -8.68 -4.58 1.36
N TRP A 16 -7.63 -3.91 0.86
CA TRP A 16 -7.67 -3.09 -0.34
C TRP A 16 -8.14 -3.89 -1.55
N SER A 17 -7.52 -5.06 -1.80
CA SER A 17 -7.89 -5.93 -2.92
C SER A 17 -9.37 -6.33 -2.85
N ARG A 18 -9.88 -6.62 -1.65
CA ARG A 18 -11.30 -6.95 -1.44
C ARG A 18 -12.21 -5.74 -1.68
N LEU A 19 -11.83 -4.55 -1.23
CA LEU A 19 -12.61 -3.32 -1.42
C LEU A 19 -12.71 -2.93 -2.90
N PHE A 20 -11.61 -3.06 -3.64
CA PHE A 20 -11.53 -2.72 -5.04
C PHE A 20 -12.27 -3.73 -5.94
N PHE A 21 -11.96 -5.03 -5.81
CA PHE A 21 -12.47 -6.05 -6.72
C PHE A 21 -13.84 -6.63 -6.33
N VAL A 22 -14.18 -6.71 -5.03
CA VAL A 22 -15.44 -7.35 -4.58
C VAL A 22 -16.52 -6.32 -4.32
N LYS A 23 -16.18 -5.22 -3.63
CA LYS A 23 -17.18 -4.22 -3.23
C LYS A 23 -17.33 -3.08 -4.22
N HIS A 24 -16.44 -2.94 -5.21
CA HIS A 24 -16.42 -1.83 -6.16
C HIS A 24 -16.51 -0.44 -5.50
N LEU A 25 -16.03 -0.32 -4.26
CA LEU A 25 -16.04 0.93 -3.50
C LEU A 25 -14.76 1.72 -3.78
N PHE A 26 -14.66 2.28 -4.99
CA PHE A 26 -13.43 2.92 -5.48
C PHE A 26 -12.93 4.03 -4.57
N ALA A 27 -13.80 4.95 -4.13
CA ALA A 27 -13.42 6.02 -3.21
C ALA A 27 -12.82 5.50 -1.88
N ARG A 28 -13.39 4.42 -1.33
CA ARG A 28 -12.92 3.81 -0.08
C ARG A 28 -11.60 3.04 -0.28
N SER A 29 -11.42 2.42 -1.44
CA SER A 29 -10.17 1.77 -1.82
C SER A 29 -9.01 2.77 -1.95
N ILE A 30 -9.25 3.99 -2.43
CA ILE A 30 -8.21 5.02 -2.52
C ILE A 30 -7.71 5.44 -1.13
N ILE A 31 -8.63 5.66 -0.18
CA ILE A 31 -8.28 6.01 1.21
C ILE A 31 -7.44 4.90 1.86
N GLU A 32 -7.86 3.64 1.68
CA GLU A 32 -7.09 2.48 2.18
C GLU A 32 -5.72 2.36 1.52
N MET A 33 -5.62 2.65 0.21
CA MET A 33 -4.35 2.65 -0.49
C MET A 33 -3.38 3.69 0.07
N ILE A 34 -3.86 4.89 0.37
CA ILE A 34 -3.05 5.95 0.98
C ILE A 34 -2.55 5.50 2.37
N ALA A 35 -3.43 4.89 3.18
CA ALA A 35 -3.04 4.34 4.47
C ALA A 35 -1.95 3.26 4.32
N LEU A 36 -2.10 2.36 3.34
CA LEU A 36 -1.14 1.32 3.03
C LEU A 36 0.21 1.90 2.59
N TRP A 37 0.18 2.94 1.76
CA TRP A 37 1.37 3.66 1.32
C TRP A 37 2.13 4.28 2.50
N ILE A 38 1.41 4.91 3.45
CA ILE A 38 2.01 5.47 4.67
C ILE A 38 2.67 4.36 5.51
N ILE A 39 1.99 3.23 5.74
CA ILE A 39 2.58 2.10 6.47
C ILE A 39 3.83 1.58 5.75
N THR A 40 3.79 1.47 4.42
CA THR A 40 4.93 1.05 3.60
C THR A 40 6.13 1.98 3.77
N MET A 41 5.91 3.29 3.76
CA MET A 41 6.96 4.29 4.00
C MET A 41 7.54 4.21 5.41
N MET A 42 6.70 4.03 6.43
CA MET A 42 7.16 3.77 7.80
C MET A 42 8.00 2.50 7.87
N LEU A 43 7.64 1.47 7.11
CA LEU A 43 8.37 0.21 7.00
C LEU A 43 9.74 0.40 6.35
N ILE A 44 9.83 1.18 5.27
CA ILE A 44 11.09 1.55 4.62
C ILE A 44 12.01 2.26 5.62
N ILE A 45 11.53 3.29 6.31
CA ILE A 45 12.32 4.07 7.28
C ILE A 45 12.78 3.19 8.45
N ALA A 46 11.87 2.37 9.01
CA ALA A 46 12.18 1.48 10.12
C ALA A 46 13.17 0.36 9.73
N THR A 47 13.12 -0.09 8.47
CA THR A 47 14.01 -1.14 7.96
C THR A 47 15.36 -0.58 7.50
N TRP A 48 15.41 0.71 7.13
CA TRP A 48 16.64 1.39 6.69
C TRP A 48 17.76 1.34 7.74
N SER A 49 17.41 1.44 9.02
CA SER A 49 18.38 1.35 10.13
C SER A 49 18.91 -0.06 10.36
N ARG A 50 18.17 -1.11 9.97
CA ARG A 50 18.56 -2.52 10.11
C ARG A 50 19.29 -3.07 8.90
N SER A 51 18.79 -2.81 7.69
CA SER A 51 19.34 -3.35 6.45
C SER A 51 18.95 -2.46 5.27
N LYS A 52 19.95 -1.78 4.69
CA LYS A 52 19.76 -0.92 3.51
C LYS A 52 19.19 -1.71 2.33
N TRP A 53 19.62 -2.95 2.14
CA TRP A 53 19.13 -3.83 1.08
C TRP A 53 17.65 -4.16 1.21
N SER A 54 17.20 -4.48 2.43
CA SER A 54 15.79 -4.78 2.70
C SER A 54 14.92 -3.54 2.48
N ALA A 55 15.41 -2.35 2.82
CA ALA A 55 14.68 -1.11 2.56
C ALA A 55 14.62 -0.77 1.05
N ILE A 56 15.69 -1.02 0.30
CA ILE A 56 15.72 -0.82 -1.17
C ILE A 56 14.68 -1.73 -1.86
N LEU A 57 14.52 -2.98 -1.41
CA LEU A 57 13.51 -3.90 -1.94
C LEU A 57 12.06 -3.43 -1.73
N LEU A 58 11.82 -2.56 -0.75
CA LEU A 58 10.50 -1.98 -0.47
C LEU A 58 10.19 -0.73 -1.31
N ILE A 59 11.21 -0.08 -1.91
CA ILE A 59 11.03 1.07 -2.81
C ILE A 59 10.16 0.73 -4.03
N PRO A 60 10.43 -0.34 -4.81
CA PRO A 60 9.59 -0.69 -5.96
C PRO A 60 8.15 -1.00 -5.54
N TYR A 61 7.96 -1.54 -4.32
CA TYR A 61 6.63 -1.76 -3.76
C TYR A 61 5.90 -0.44 -3.46
N ALA A 62 6.57 0.55 -2.86
CA ALA A 62 6.00 1.87 -2.64
C ALA A 62 5.63 2.59 -3.96
N ILE A 63 6.42 2.42 -5.02
CA ILE A 63 6.12 2.93 -6.36
C ILE A 63 4.86 2.26 -6.92
N TRP A 64 4.76 0.94 -6.77
CA TRP A 64 3.58 0.18 -7.22
C TRP A 64 2.29 0.67 -6.56
N LEU A 65 2.32 1.00 -5.27
CA LEU A 65 1.15 1.54 -4.57
C LEU A 65 0.67 2.87 -5.14
N ILE A 66 1.58 3.73 -5.61
CA ILE A 66 1.22 4.98 -6.31
C ILE A 66 0.51 4.64 -7.63
N ILE A 67 1.06 3.72 -8.41
CA ILE A 67 0.46 3.29 -9.69
C ILE A 67 -0.94 2.73 -9.45
N ALA A 68 -1.10 1.87 -8.44
CA ALA A 68 -2.39 1.26 -8.11
C ALA A 68 -3.39 2.29 -7.56
N THR A 69 -2.94 3.36 -6.89
CA THR A 69 -3.80 4.50 -6.50
C THR A 69 -4.32 5.24 -7.74
N VAL A 70 -3.44 5.52 -8.70
CA VAL A 70 -3.82 6.16 -9.96
C VAL A 70 -4.78 5.30 -10.76
N LEU A 71 -4.56 3.97 -10.80
CA LEU A 71 -5.49 3.03 -11.42
C LEU A 71 -6.88 3.13 -10.79
N ALA A 72 -6.97 3.13 -9.46
CA ALA A 72 -8.25 3.22 -8.76
C ALA A 72 -8.97 4.57 -9.01
N LEU A 73 -8.22 5.67 -9.11
CA LEU A 73 -8.74 6.97 -9.51
C LEU A 73 -9.26 6.97 -10.94
N GLN A 74 -8.50 6.41 -11.89
CA GLN A 74 -8.92 6.31 -13.28
C GLN A 74 -10.20 5.49 -13.42
N VAL A 75 -10.29 4.35 -12.73
CA VAL A 75 -11.50 3.53 -12.73
C VAL A 75 -12.70 4.29 -12.16
N MET A 76 -12.51 5.10 -11.11
CA MET A 76 -13.58 5.94 -10.55
C MET A 76 -14.04 7.06 -11.49
N ILE A 77 -13.14 7.62 -12.31
CA ILE A 77 -13.45 8.73 -13.23
C ILE A 77 -14.08 8.22 -14.54
N LEU A 78 -13.63 7.05 -15.02
CA LEU A 78 -13.99 6.49 -16.32
C LEU A 78 -15.20 5.54 -16.28
N ASN A 79 -15.73 5.22 -15.09
CA ASN A 79 -16.90 4.38 -14.88
C ASN A 79 -18.08 5.20 -14.35
#